data_AF-A0A2E5LI22-F1
#
_entry.id   AF-A0A2E5LI22-F1
#
_cell.length_a   1.000
_cell.length_b   1.000
_cell.length_c   1.000
_cell.angle_alpha   90.00
_cell.angle_beta   90.00
_cell.angle_gamma   90.00
#
_symmetry.space_group_name_H-M   'P 1'
#
loop_
_entity.id
_entity.type
_entity.pdbx_description
1 polymer ?
#
loop_
_entity_poly.entity_id
_entity_poly.type
_entity_poly.pdbx_seq_one_letter_code
_entity_poly.pdbx_strand_id
1 'polypeptide(L)'
;MNGIKPKTTEWFTYFPDDYRWSAAIGGMLGTSVVGASDMGEIDRTARKLSNKLGDDEAWFFAWKGLGDELKARAESSEEKGHNITAALFHLRASCYYQWGERFRTA
;
A
#
# COMPACT_ATOMS: atom_id res chain seq x y z
N MET A 1 -10.21 36.32 -12.86
CA MET A 1 -10.14 35.21 -11.88
C MET A 1 -10.71 33.96 -12.55
N ASN A 2 -9.85 33.14 -13.18
CA ASN A 2 -10.29 31.84 -13.71
C ASN A 2 -9.85 30.78 -12.71
N GLY A 3 -10.77 30.33 -11.86
CA GLY A 3 -10.55 29.18 -10.99
C GLY A 3 -10.39 27.95 -11.86
N ILE A 4 -9.16 27.42 -11.94
CA ILE A 4 -8.89 26.13 -12.54
C ILE A 4 -9.74 25.12 -11.76
N LYS A 5 -10.78 24.56 -12.39
CA LYS A 5 -11.53 23.44 -11.80
C LYS A 5 -10.51 22.34 -11.48
N PRO A 6 -10.57 21.69 -10.30
CA PRO A 6 -9.76 20.51 -10.05
C PRO A 6 -9.94 19.54 -11.22
N LYS A 7 -8.86 18.92 -11.72
CA LYS A 7 -8.98 17.86 -12.73
C LYS A 7 -9.81 16.74 -12.12
N THR A 8 -11.10 16.69 -12.42
CA THR A 8 -11.95 15.56 -12.06
C THR A 8 -11.50 14.38 -12.90
N THR A 9 -10.92 13.40 -12.23
CA THR A 9 -10.41 12.19 -12.87
C THR A 9 -11.56 11.21 -13.00
N GLU A 10 -11.84 10.71 -14.21
CA GLU A 10 -12.98 9.81 -14.53
C GLU A 10 -12.82 8.38 -13.97
N TRP A 11 -11.76 8.11 -13.22
CA TRP A 11 -11.47 6.79 -12.62
C TRP A 11 -11.18 6.93 -11.13
N PHE A 12 -11.26 5.82 -10.39
CA PHE A 12 -11.07 5.80 -8.94
C PHE A 12 -9.70 6.37 -8.53
N THR A 13 -9.68 7.44 -7.73
CA THR A 13 -8.46 8.05 -7.20
C THR A 13 -8.49 8.07 -5.69
N TYR A 14 -7.49 7.46 -5.05
CA TYR A 14 -7.37 7.47 -3.59
C TYR A 14 -6.73 8.80 -3.10
N PHE A 15 -5.79 9.33 -3.87
CA PHE A 15 -5.18 10.64 -3.71
C PHE A 15 -5.45 11.48 -4.98
N PRO A 16 -6.54 12.25 -5.02
CA PRO A 16 -6.96 12.97 -6.24
C PRO A 16 -5.89 13.91 -6.82
N ASP A 17 -5.03 14.45 -5.96
CA ASP A 17 -3.95 15.36 -6.35
C ASP A 17 -2.65 14.65 -6.74
N ASP A 18 -2.55 13.32 -6.56
CA ASP A 18 -1.38 12.52 -6.92
C ASP A 18 -1.77 11.27 -7.72
N TYR A 19 -1.60 11.38 -9.04
CA TYR A 19 -1.86 10.29 -9.99
C TYR A 19 -1.01 9.05 -9.70
N ARG A 20 0.29 9.23 -9.40
CA ARG A 20 1.24 8.12 -9.23
C ARG A 20 0.84 7.28 -8.03
N TRP A 21 0.57 7.94 -6.91
CA TRP A 21 0.15 7.27 -5.68
C TRP A 21 -1.24 6.64 -5.84
N SER A 22 -2.19 7.34 -6.47
CA SER A 22 -3.51 6.77 -6.77
C SER A 22 -3.43 5.52 -7.63
N ALA A 23 -2.57 5.51 -8.66
CA ALA A 23 -2.37 4.34 -9.52
C ALA A 23 -1.74 3.18 -8.76
N ALA A 24 -0.80 3.45 -7.85
CA ALA A 24 -0.21 2.43 -6.99
C ALA A 24 -1.22 1.84 -6.00
N ILE A 25 -2.07 2.67 -5.39
CA ILE A 25 -3.20 2.21 -4.55
C ILE A 25 -4.17 1.35 -5.36
N GLY A 26 -4.54 1.78 -6.56
CA GLY A 26 -5.40 1.00 -7.46
C GLY A 26 -4.80 -0.38 -7.79
N GLY A 27 -3.48 -0.43 -8.05
CA GLY A 27 -2.74 -1.67 -8.24
C GLY A 27 -2.79 -2.60 -7.02
N MET A 28 -2.52 -2.06 -5.82
CA MET A 28 -2.64 -2.80 -4.56
C MET A 28 -4.07 -3.28 -4.31
N LEU A 29 -5.10 -2.50 -4.61
CA LEU A 29 -6.49 -2.95 -4.47
C LEU A 29 -6.79 -4.09 -5.44
N GLY A 30 -6.25 -4.04 -6.66
CA GLY A 30 -6.38 -5.10 -7.66
C GLY A 30 -5.79 -6.44 -7.19
N THR A 31 -4.72 -6.45 -6.40
CA THR A 31 -4.11 -7.68 -5.87
C THR A 31 -4.89 -8.31 -4.70
N SER A 32 -5.92 -7.64 -4.17
CA SER A 32 -6.71 -8.15 -3.05
C SER A 32 -7.53 -9.39 -3.45
N VAL A 33 -7.92 -9.50 -4.72
CA VAL A 33 -8.70 -10.62 -5.27
C VAL A 33 -7.95 -11.96 -5.20
N VAL A 34 -6.61 -11.93 -5.10
CA VAL A 34 -5.76 -13.11 -4.93
C VAL A 34 -5.15 -13.21 -3.52
N GLY A 35 -5.62 -12.39 -2.57
CA GLY A 35 -5.17 -12.39 -1.17
C GLY A 35 -3.78 -11.77 -0.95
N ALA A 36 -3.18 -11.15 -1.97
CA ALA A 36 -1.86 -10.52 -1.85
C ALA A 36 -1.91 -9.12 -1.20
N SER A 37 -3.10 -8.61 -0.93
CA SER A 37 -3.31 -7.37 -0.18
C SER A 37 -4.67 -7.38 0.51
N ASP A 38 -4.86 -6.50 1.48
CA ASP A 38 -6.14 -6.25 2.14
C ASP A 38 -6.53 -4.78 2.03
N MET A 39 -7.81 -4.52 1.71
CA MET A 39 -8.32 -3.17 1.52
C MET A 39 -8.23 -2.33 2.80
N GLY A 40 -8.48 -2.92 3.97
CA GLY A 40 -8.41 -2.23 5.25
C GLY A 40 -6.98 -1.85 5.62
N GLU A 41 -6.00 -2.70 5.31
CA GLU A 41 -4.57 -2.38 5.48
C GLU A 41 -4.09 -1.28 4.55
N ILE A 42 -4.49 -1.34 3.28
CA ILE A 42 -4.22 -0.29 2.30
C ILE A 42 -4.77 1.03 2.81
N ASP A 43 -6.05 1.07 3.18
CA ASP A 43 -6.75 2.27 3.62
C ASP A 43 -6.16 2.86 4.91
N ARG A 44 -5.86 2.02 5.92
CA ARG A 44 -5.20 2.46 7.15
C ARG A 44 -3.80 3.03 6.90
N THR A 45 -3.04 2.45 5.98
CA THR A 45 -1.66 2.88 5.69
C THR A 45 -1.65 4.14 4.84
N ALA A 46 -2.50 4.19 3.81
CA ALA A 46 -2.63 5.35 2.92
C ALA A 46 -3.13 6.60 3.67
N ARG A 47 -4.03 6.48 4.64
CA ARG A 47 -4.44 7.62 5.48
C ARG A 47 -3.28 8.28 6.23
N LYS A 48 -2.22 7.53 6.60
CA LYS A 48 -1.00 8.08 7.23
C LYS A 48 -0.20 9.00 6.30
N LEU A 49 -0.49 8.95 4.99
CA LEU A 49 0.18 9.71 3.94
C LEU A 49 -0.64 10.90 3.43
N SER A 50 -1.88 11.08 3.89
CA SER A 50 -2.81 12.13 3.40
C SER A 50 -2.25 13.55 3.44
N ASN A 51 -1.36 13.85 4.39
CA ASN A 51 -0.71 15.16 4.53
C ASN A 51 0.74 15.19 4.01
N LYS A 52 1.15 14.19 3.23
CA LYS A 52 2.53 14.00 2.73
C LYS A 52 2.58 13.73 1.22
N LEU A 53 1.58 14.19 0.46
CA LEU A 53 1.53 13.97 -0.98
C LEU A 53 2.83 14.41 -1.67
N GLY A 54 3.36 13.56 -2.54
CA GLY A 54 4.64 13.75 -3.22
C GLY A 54 5.90 13.40 -2.41
N ASP A 55 5.77 13.02 -1.14
CA ASP A 55 6.89 12.55 -0.30
C ASP A 55 7.12 11.04 -0.50
N ASP A 56 7.89 10.71 -1.54
CA ASP A 56 8.20 9.31 -1.91
C ASP A 56 8.95 8.55 -0.80
N GLU A 57 9.68 9.24 0.09
CA GLU A 57 10.29 8.62 1.28
C GLU A 57 9.22 8.23 2.30
N ALA A 58 8.26 9.12 2.57
CA ALA A 58 7.13 8.80 3.45
C ALA A 58 6.31 7.62 2.91
N TRP A 59 6.08 7.56 1.59
CA TRP A 59 5.47 6.41 0.93
C TRP A 59 6.25 5.13 1.26
N PHE A 60 7.55 5.11 0.97
CA PHE A 60 8.39 3.94 1.19
C PHE A 60 8.33 3.46 2.64
N PHE A 61 8.52 4.36 3.61
CA PHE A 61 8.53 3.98 5.02
C PHE A 61 7.17 3.53 5.54
N ALA A 62 6.06 4.09 5.04
CA ALA A 62 4.72 3.65 5.43
C ALA A 62 4.44 2.21 4.97
N TRP A 63 4.76 1.89 3.72
CA TRP A 63 4.53 0.55 3.17
C TRP A 63 5.55 -0.48 3.67
N LYS A 64 6.81 -0.09 3.83
CA LYS A 64 7.81 -0.91 4.52
C LYS A 64 7.36 -1.25 5.94
N GLY A 65 6.86 -0.27 6.69
CA GLY A 65 6.38 -0.48 8.05
C GLY A 65 5.23 -1.51 8.12
N LEU A 66 4.26 -1.44 7.20
CA LEU A 66 3.22 -2.45 7.09
C LEU A 66 3.80 -3.82 6.72
N GLY A 67 4.74 -3.89 5.78
CA GLY A 67 5.45 -5.12 5.43
C GLY A 67 6.16 -5.74 6.62
N ASP A 68 6.85 -4.94 7.44
CA ASP A 68 7.55 -5.38 8.65
C ASP A 68 6.56 -5.94 9.68
N GLU A 69 5.43 -5.26 9.91
CA GLU A 69 4.36 -5.71 10.81
C GLU A 69 3.79 -7.07 10.38
N LEU A 70 3.55 -7.28 9.08
CA LEU A 70 3.01 -8.54 8.57
C LEU A 70 4.05 -9.66 8.57
N LYS A 71 5.32 -9.36 8.28
CA LYS A 71 6.42 -10.33 8.40
C LYS A 71 6.52 -10.86 9.83
N ALA A 72 6.46 -9.98 10.83
CA ALA A 72 6.49 -10.39 12.24
C ALA A 72 5.29 -11.29 12.62
N ARG A 73 4.10 -11.00 12.08
CA ARG A 73 2.91 -11.87 12.27
C ARG A 73 3.06 -13.22 11.58
N ALA A 74 3.71 -13.25 10.43
CA ALA A 74 4.01 -14.48 9.70
C ALA A 74 4.94 -15.35 10.54
N GLU A 75 6.07 -14.80 10.99
CA GLU A 75 7.07 -15.49 11.83
C GLU A 75 6.42 -16.03 13.12
N SER A 76 5.60 -15.23 13.81
CA SER A 76 4.87 -15.70 15.01
C SER A 76 3.84 -16.82 14.70
N SER A 77 3.33 -16.88 13.47
CA SER A 77 2.43 -17.96 13.04
C SER A 77 3.21 -19.23 12.71
N GLU A 78 4.41 -19.12 12.13
CA GLU A 78 5.31 -20.25 11.87
C GLU A 78 5.78 -20.90 13.18
N GLU A 79 6.16 -20.10 14.17
CA GLU A 79 6.53 -20.58 15.51
C GLU A 79 5.42 -21.41 16.18
N LYS A 80 4.15 -21.12 15.83
CA LYS A 80 2.97 -21.83 16.34
C LYS A 80 2.54 -23.00 15.44
N GLY A 81 3.25 -23.26 14.34
CA GLY A 81 2.91 -24.30 13.36
C GLY A 81 1.73 -23.96 12.43
N HIS A 82 1.28 -22.69 12.39
CA HIS A 82 0.18 -22.23 11.55
C HIS A 82 0.66 -21.82 10.14
N ASN A 83 1.17 -22.79 9.38
CA ASN A 83 1.89 -22.54 8.13
C ASN A 83 1.06 -21.84 7.03
N ILE A 84 -0.24 -22.14 6.91
CA ILE A 84 -1.12 -21.46 5.94
C ILE A 84 -1.28 -19.98 6.29
N THR A 85 -1.51 -19.69 7.58
CA THR A 85 -1.61 -18.32 8.08
C THR A 85 -0.31 -17.55 7.88
N ALA A 86 0.83 -18.18 8.16
CA ALA A 86 2.14 -17.62 7.91
C ALA A 86 2.35 -17.28 6.42
N ALA A 87 2.02 -18.20 5.52
CA ALA A 87 2.14 -18.00 4.08
C ALA A 87 1.31 -16.79 3.59
N LEU A 88 0.08 -16.63 4.08
CA LEU A 88 -0.77 -15.48 3.74
C LEU A 88 -0.19 -14.16 4.25
N PHE A 89 0.38 -14.13 5.45
CA PHE A 89 1.05 -12.94 5.96
C PHE A 89 2.33 -12.61 5.18
N HIS A 90 3.14 -13.62 4.83
CA HIS A 90 4.34 -13.42 4.00
C HIS A 90 4.00 -12.92 2.60
N LEU A 91 2.95 -13.44 1.97
CA LEU A 91 2.48 -12.98 0.66
C LEU A 91 2.11 -11.49 0.69
N ARG A 92 1.42 -11.05 1.73
CA ARG A 92 1.03 -9.63 1.88
C ARG A 92 2.23 -8.76 2.23
N ALA A 93 3.13 -9.23 3.08
CA ALA A 93 4.36 -8.52 3.40
C ALA A 93 5.20 -8.26 2.15
N SER A 94 5.40 -9.27 1.30
CA SER A 94 6.17 -9.11 0.05
C SER A 94 5.49 -8.15 -0.92
N CYS A 95 4.15 -8.22 -1.04
CA CYS A 95 3.38 -7.27 -1.84
C CYS A 95 3.60 -5.83 -1.37
N TYR A 96 3.50 -5.54 -0.06
CA TYR A 96 3.71 -4.19 0.44
C TYR A 96 5.15 -3.70 0.34
N TYR A 97 6.16 -4.58 0.43
CA TYR A 97 7.53 -4.19 0.12
C TYR A 97 7.70 -3.80 -1.35
N GLN A 98 7.15 -4.59 -2.28
CA GLN A 98 7.19 -4.30 -3.72
C GLN A 98 6.49 -2.97 -4.05
N TRP A 99 5.32 -2.72 -3.47
CA TRP A 99 4.63 -1.45 -3.70
C TRP A 99 5.29 -0.27 -2.99
N GLY A 100 5.93 -0.51 -1.85
CA GLY A 100 6.71 0.49 -1.12
C GLY A 100 7.95 0.97 -1.88
N GLU A 101 8.67 0.09 -2.56
CA GLU A 101 9.89 0.46 -3.29
C GLU A 101 9.64 1.20 -4.61
N ARG A 102 8.42 1.10 -5.16
CA ARG A 102 8.02 1.59 -6.50
C ARG A 102 8.47 3.01 -6.87
N PHE A 103 8.69 3.90 -5.90
CA PHE A 103 9.09 5.29 -6.13
C PHE A 103 10.53 5.61 -5.68
N ARG A 104 11.33 4.62 -5.25
CA ARG A 104 12.73 4.81 -4.81
C ARG A 104 13.75 4.76 -5.93
N THR A 105 13.46 4.09 -7.03
CA THR A 105 14.39 3.86 -8.14
C THR A 105 14.04 4.79 -9.30
N ALA A 106 14.84 5.85 -9.44
CA ALA A 106 14.92 6.69 -10.63
C ALA A 106 16.03 6.18 -11.56
#